data_AF-A0A6J4KEH7-F1
#
_entry.id   AF-A0A6J4KEH7-F1
#
_cell.length_a   1.000
_cell.length_b   1.000
_cell.length_c   1.000
_cell.angle_alpha   90.00
_cell.angle_beta   90.00
_cell.angle_gamma   90.00
#
_symmetry.space_group_name_H-M   'P 1'
#
loop_
_entity.id
_entity.type
_entity.pdbx_description
1 polymer ?
#
loop_
_entity_poly.entity_id
_entity_poly.type
_entity_poly.pdbx_seq_one_letter_code
_entity_poly.pdbx_strand_id
1 'polypeptide(L)' 'MTPDTVPVREFIHSLLQPADASSFLDIGCGRGDDLRQMARLARGDARLVGVDASEANIAEARRGAGDESRQS' A
#
# COMPACT_ATOMS: atom_id res chain seq x y z
N MET A 1 -18.13 -5.65 -7.68
CA MET A 1 -16.72 -5.68 -8.12
C MET A 1 -16.69 -6.48 -9.42
N THR A 2 -16.47 -5.83 -10.56
CA THR A 2 -16.50 -6.50 -11.87
C THR A 2 -15.23 -7.34 -12.09
N PRO A 3 -15.31 -8.49 -12.78
CA PRO A 3 -14.21 -9.46 -12.85
C PRO A 3 -12.94 -8.99 -13.59
N ASP A 4 -13.04 -7.94 -14.40
CA ASP A 4 -11.98 -7.53 -15.35
C ASP A 4 -10.84 -6.68 -14.75
N THR A 5 -10.89 -6.30 -13.47
CA THR A 5 -9.86 -5.41 -12.87
C THR A 5 -8.71 -6.13 -12.17
N VAL A 6 -8.88 -7.41 -11.82
CA VAL A 6 -7.83 -8.22 -11.16
C VAL A 6 -6.57 -8.38 -12.05
N PRO A 7 -6.69 -8.65 -13.37
CA PRO A 7 -5.51 -8.81 -14.23
C PRO A 7 -4.66 -7.55 -14.34
N VAL A 8 -5.31 -6.37 -14.39
CA VAL A 8 -4.61 -5.09 -14.57
C VAL A 8 -3.82 -4.73 -13.31
N ARG A 9 -4.40 -4.93 -12.13
CA ARG A 9 -3.74 -4.58 -10.87
C ARG A 9 -2.50 -5.44 -10.59
N GLU A 10 -2.63 -6.76 -10.75
CA GLU A 10 -1.49 -7.67 -10.57
C GLU A 10 -0.40 -7.42 -11.62
N PHE A 11 -0.80 -7.12 -12.87
CA PHE A 11 0.14 -6.74 -13.90
C PHE A 11 0.90 -5.47 -13.54
N ILE A 12 0.22 -4.40 -13.11
CA ILE A 12 0.87 -3.16 -12.67
C ILE A 12 1.84 -3.43 -11.52
N HIS A 13 1.46 -4.23 -10.53
CA HIS A 13 2.35 -4.60 -9.43
C HIS A 13 3.59 -5.36 -9.89
N SER A 14 3.48 -6.22 -10.91
CA SER A 14 4.63 -6.95 -11.46
C SER A 14 5.67 -6.04 -12.14
N LEU A 15 5.27 -4.84 -12.57
CA LEU A 15 6.17 -3.84 -13.15
C LEU A 15 6.97 -3.10 -12.08
N LEU A 16 6.48 -3.09 -10.84
CA LEU A 16 7.15 -2.45 -9.72
C LEU A 16 8.08 -3.50 -9.12
N GLN A 17 9.40 -3.34 -9.25
CA GLN A 17 10.38 -4.28 -8.69
C GLN A 17 10.49 -4.07 -7.17
N PRO A 18 9.68 -4.73 -6.33
CA PRO A 18 9.42 -4.22 -4.98
C PRO A 18 10.58 -4.55 -4.04
N ALA A 19 11.26 -5.65 -4.31
CA ALA A 19 12.41 -6.16 -3.57
C ALA A 19 13.63 -5.22 -3.62
N ASP A 20 13.68 -4.29 -4.57
CA ASP A 20 14.79 -3.34 -4.72
C ASP A 20 14.43 -1.94 -4.18
N ALA A 21 13.16 -1.72 -3.82
CA ALA A 21 12.69 -0.42 -3.37
C ALA A 21 12.95 -0.23 -1.87
N SER A 22 13.52 0.93 -1.52
CA SER A 22 13.72 1.37 -0.14
C SER A 22 12.52 2.16 0.40
N SER A 23 11.65 2.67 -0.48
CA SER A 23 10.42 3.33 -0.07
C SER A 23 9.31 3.27 -1.12
N PHE A 24 8.07 3.33 -0.65
CA PHE A 24 6.84 3.36 -1.46
C PHE A 24 5.96 4.52 -1.03
N LEU A 25 5.39 5.21 -2.01
CA LEU A 25 4.34 6.20 -1.83
C LEU A 25 3.14 5.81 -2.70
N ASP A 26 1.99 5.66 -2.07
CA ASP A 26 0.71 5.37 -2.73
C ASP A 26 -0.26 6.54 -2.55
N ILE A 27 -0.73 7.09 -3.67
CA ILE A 27 -1.59 8.28 -3.71
C ILE A 27 -3.00 7.83 -4.06
N GLY A 28 -3.95 8.08 -3.15
CA GLY A 28 -5.28 7.46 -3.22
C GLY A 28 -5.24 6.02 -2.71
N CYS A 29 -4.53 5.79 -1.61
CA CYS A 29 -4.25 4.44 -1.11
C CYS A 29 -5.48 3.65 -0.64
N GLY A 30 -6.63 4.31 -0.52
CA GLY A 30 -7.86 3.72 -0.02
C GLY A 30 -7.64 3.13 1.37
N ARG A 31 -8.05 1.88 1.55
CA ARG A 31 -7.87 1.16 2.82
C ARG A 31 -6.44 0.60 3.00
N GLY A 32 -5.51 0.87 2.09
CA GLY A 32 -4.12 0.43 2.15
C GLY A 32 -3.88 -1.03 1.73
N ASP A 33 -4.77 -1.62 0.94
CA ASP A 33 -4.66 -3.03 0.52
C ASP A 33 -3.42 -3.28 -0.35
N ASP A 34 -3.15 -2.39 -1.31
CA ASP A 34 -2.02 -2.49 -2.23
C ASP A 34 -0.69 -2.20 -1.53
N LEU A 35 -0.62 -1.16 -0.69
CA LEU A 35 0.51 -0.91 0.21
C LEU A 35 0.86 -2.11 1.10
N ARG A 36 -0.15 -2.79 1.68
CA ARG A 36 0.07 -4.01 2.46
C ARG A 36 0.57 -5.18 1.60
N GLN A 37 0.18 -5.25 0.33
CA GLN A 37 0.75 -6.20 -0.61
C GLN A 37 2.20 -5.87 -0.92
N MET A 38 2.53 -4.60 -1.16
CA MET A 38 3.91 -4.15 -1.38
C MET A 38 4.79 -4.41 -0.16
N ALA A 39 4.29 -4.19 1.06
CA ALA A 39 5.03 -4.47 2.30
C ALA A 39 5.47 -5.94 2.41
N ARG A 40 4.70 -6.89 1.88
CA ARG A 40 5.07 -8.32 1.85
C ARG A 40 6.13 -8.65 0.82
N LEU A 41 6.28 -7.83 -0.21
CA LEU A 41 7.20 -8.06 -1.35
C LEU A 41 8.47 -7.20 -1.26
N ALA A 42 8.43 -6.12 -0.48
CA ALA A 42 9.52 -5.18 -0.32
C ALA A 42 10.62 -5.70 0.60
N ARG A 43 11.75 -4.98 0.63
CA ARG A 43 12.80 -5.20 1.66
C ARG A 43 12.20 -4.95 3.04
N GLY A 44 12.66 -5.73 4.04
CA GLY A 44 12.11 -5.65 5.41
C GLY A 44 12.31 -4.29 6.11
N ASP A 45 13.19 -3.44 5.60
CA ASP A 45 13.45 -2.07 6.06
C ASP A 45 12.81 -0.99 5.16
N ALA A 46 12.02 -1.39 4.16
CA ALA A 46 11.39 -0.44 3.25
C ALA A 46 10.37 0.43 3.98
N ARG A 47 10.37 1.73 3.67
CA ARG A 47 9.39 2.67 4.21
C ARG A 47 8.17 2.76 3.32
N LEU A 48 6.99 2.50 3.86
CA LEU A 48 5.74 2.57 3.11
C LEU A 48 4.87 3.72 3.62
N VAL A 49 4.38 4.56 2.71
CA VAL A 49 3.52 5.71 3.04
C VAL A 49 2.31 5.72 2.11
N GLY A 50 1.11 5.80 2.71
CA GLY A 50 -0.14 5.98 1.97
C GLY A 50 -0.75 7.34 2.24
N VAL A 51 -1.28 7.97 1.20
CA VAL A 51 -2.02 9.23 1.28
C VAL A 51 -3.40 9.02 0.66
N ASP A 52 -4.45 9.46 1.34
CA ASP A 52 -5.81 9.44 0.84
C ASP A 52 -6.55 10.70 1.31
N ALA A 53 -7.53 11.17 0.53
CA ALA A 53 -8.33 12.33 0.92
C ALA A 53 -9.48 11.98 1.88
N SER A 54 -9.86 10.70 1.95
CA SER A 54 -10.93 10.22 2.81
C SER A 54 -10.38 9.83 4.18
N GLU A 55 -10.81 10.54 5.22
CA GLU A 55 -10.47 10.21 6.61
C GLU A 55 -10.93 8.80 7.01
N ALA A 56 -12.07 8.35 6.47
CA ALA A 56 -12.58 6.99 6.70
C ALA A 56 -11.63 5.93 6.13
N ASN A 57 -11.08 6.16 4.93
CA ASN A 57 -10.09 5.27 4.32
C ASN A 57 -8.80 5.23 5.15
N ILE A 58 -8.32 6.40 5.60
CA ILE A 58 -7.15 6.50 6.48
C ILE A 58 -7.35 5.72 7.78
N ALA A 59 -8.52 5.84 8.41
CA ALA A 59 -8.83 5.14 9.64
C ALA A 59 -8.77 3.62 9.46
N GLU A 60 -9.38 3.10 8.39
CA GLU A 60 -9.34 1.67 8.06
C GLU A 60 -7.92 1.20 7.69
N ALA A 61 -7.17 2.01 6.93
CA ALA A 61 -5.78 1.70 6.59
C ALA A 61 -4.89 1.58 7.84
N ARG A 62 -5.05 2.48 8.81
CA ARG A 62 -4.32 2.45 10.10
C ARG A 62 -4.65 1.19 10.90
N ARG A 63 -5.92 0.79 10.98
CA ARG A 63 -6.32 -0.45 11.66
C ARG A 63 -5.62 -1.67 11.04
N GLY A 64 -5.50 -1.70 9.71
CA GLY A 64 -4.87 -2.80 8.98
C GLY A 64 -3.34 -2.80 9.02
N ALA A 65 -2.69 -1.66 9.29
CA ALA A 65 -1.24 -1.56 9.32
C ALA A 65 -0.60 -2.11 10.61
N GLY A 66 -1.39 -2.28 11.68
CA GLY A 66 -0.83 -2.32 13.04
C GLY A 66 -0.34 -0.92 13.41
N ASP A 67 -0.55 -0.49 14.65
CA ASP A 67 -0.31 0.90 15.05
C ASP A 67 1.19 1.22 15.13
N GLU A 68 1.85 1.39 14.00
CA GLU A 68 3.15 2.08 13.91
C GLU A 68 2.89 3.57 13.73
N SER A 69 2.34 4.15 14.79
CA SER A 69 2.40 5.57 15.04
C SER A 69 3.85 6.04 15.00
N ARG A 70 4.33 6.56 13.86
CA ARG A 70 5.37 7.61 13.88
C ARG A 70 4.71 8.89 14.38
N GLN A 71 4.42 8.93 15.68
CA GLN A 71 4.22 10.18 16.38
C GLN A 71 5.59 10.87 16.41
N SER A 72 5.72 11.89 15.57
CA SER A 72 6.83 12.85 15.65
C SER A 72 6.50 13.91 16.68
#